data_AF-A0A2H9PX30-F1
#
_entry.id   AF-A0A2H9PX30-F1
#
_cell.length_a   1.000
_cell.length_b   1.000
_cell.length_c   1.000
_cell.angle_alpha   90.00
_cell.angle_beta   90.00
_cell.angle_gamma   90.00
#
_symmetry.space_group_name_H-M   'P 1'
#
loop_
_entity.id
_entity.type
_entity.pdbx_description
1 polymer ?
#
loop_
_entity_poly.entity_id
_entity_poly.type
_entity_poly.pdbx_seq_one_letter_code
_entity_poly.pdbx_strand_id
1 'polypeptide(L)'
;MKRMNRSGHVPTILLLVAAIFLVVTSLYSFYLFGDKVNDNARDLLQLQIDLEVSRFYVQQVFEDSVDMAARNFTTITNFRKQFESDVASRNLGIKSTLNFFAKIREGDYDVLDNADGSYNVTLENVFVKSEVGNNEIVKTFDLMREFDDAGIK
;
A
#
# COMPACT_ATOMS: atom_id res chain seq x y z
N MET A 1 73.79 -14.23 -29.38
CA MET A 1 72.32 -14.06 -29.27
C MET A 1 71.82 -14.84 -28.05
N LYS A 2 71.34 -14.15 -27.01
CA LYS A 2 70.91 -14.77 -25.75
C LYS A 2 69.51 -15.37 -25.96
N ARG A 3 69.36 -16.69 -25.84
CA ARG A 3 68.05 -17.36 -25.92
C ARG A 3 67.21 -16.89 -24.72
N MET A 4 66.16 -16.12 -24.99
CA MET A 4 65.15 -15.76 -24.00
C MET A 4 64.45 -17.04 -23.50
N ASN A 5 64.42 -17.20 -22.18
CA ASN A 5 63.80 -18.31 -21.50
C ASN A 5 62.27 -18.17 -21.62
N ARG A 6 61.62 -18.93 -22.52
CA ARG A 6 60.18 -18.80 -22.84
C ARG A 6 59.25 -19.32 -21.74
N SER A 7 59.77 -20.01 -20.73
CA SER A 7 59.01 -20.63 -19.64
C SER A 7 58.33 -19.62 -18.69
N GLY A 8 58.78 -18.37 -18.66
CA GLY A 8 58.16 -17.30 -17.86
C GLY A 8 56.88 -16.69 -18.48
N HIS A 9 56.59 -16.95 -19.76
CA HIS A 9 55.42 -16.35 -20.42
C HIS A 9 54.14 -17.16 -20.22
N VAL A 10 54.24 -18.47 -19.99
CA VAL A 10 53.06 -19.34 -19.81
C VAL A 10 52.26 -18.95 -18.55
N PRO A 11 52.86 -18.74 -17.37
CA PRO A 11 52.11 -18.31 -16.18
C PRO A 11 51.47 -16.94 -16.38
N THR A 12 52.16 -16.00 -17.02
CA THR A 12 51.64 -14.63 -17.24
C THR A 12 50.45 -14.62 -18.18
N ILE A 13 50.49 -15.42 -19.25
CA ILE A 13 49.34 -15.59 -20.16
C ILE A 13 48.17 -16.24 -19.43
N LEU A 14 48.43 -17.26 -18.59
CA LEU A 14 47.39 -17.91 -17.79
C LEU A 14 46.73 -16.93 -16.81
N LEU A 15 47.53 -16.08 -16.17
CA LEU A 15 47.08 -15.02 -15.25
C LEU A 15 46.23 -13.97 -15.98
N LEU A 16 46.64 -13.58 -17.19
CA LEU A 16 45.88 -12.68 -18.05
C LEU A 16 44.51 -13.27 -18.41
N VAL A 17 44.46 -14.55 -18.81
CA VAL A 17 43.20 -15.24 -19.15
C VAL A 17 42.28 -15.33 -17.93
N ALA A 18 42.82 -15.69 -16.76
CA ALA A 18 42.07 -15.74 -15.51
C ALA A 18 41.51 -14.36 -15.12
N ALA A 19 42.31 -13.30 -15.28
CA ALA A 19 41.87 -11.93 -15.02
C ALA A 19 40.73 -11.50 -15.96
N ILE A 20 40.84 -11.79 -17.27
CA ILE A 20 39.77 -11.51 -18.24
C ILE A 20 38.48 -12.26 -17.86
N PHE A 21 38.60 -13.54 -17.48
CA PHE A 21 37.45 -14.34 -17.07
C PHE A 21 36.75 -13.75 -15.83
N LEU A 22 37.51 -13.31 -14.83
CA LEU A 22 36.97 -12.63 -13.66
C LEU A 22 36.28 -11.30 -14.02
N VAL A 23 36.86 -10.52 -14.93
CA VAL A 23 36.23 -9.26 -15.39
C VAL A 23 34.91 -9.55 -16.09
N VAL A 24 34.86 -10.52 -17.02
CA VAL A 24 33.62 -10.85 -17.74
C VAL A 24 32.54 -11.38 -16.80
N THR A 25 32.90 -12.28 -15.88
CA THR A 25 31.95 -12.83 -14.90
C THR A 25 31.44 -11.76 -13.92
N SER A 26 32.30 -10.84 -13.48
CA SER A 26 31.88 -9.72 -12.63
C SER A 26 30.94 -8.77 -13.37
N LEU A 27 31.24 -8.39 -14.62
CA LEU A 27 30.35 -7.57 -15.46
C LEU A 27 29.00 -8.24 -15.70
N TYR A 28 28.99 -9.55 -16.00
CA TYR A 28 27.75 -10.30 -16.18
C TYR A 28 26.91 -10.33 -14.90
N SER A 29 27.56 -10.48 -13.75
CA SER A 29 26.87 -10.45 -12.45
C SER A 29 26.26 -9.08 -12.16
N PHE A 30 26.98 -7.99 -12.47
CA PHE A 30 26.45 -6.63 -12.35
C PHE A 30 25.28 -6.36 -13.30
N TYR A 31 25.35 -6.84 -14.54
CA TYR A 31 24.27 -6.73 -15.51
C TYR A 31 22.99 -7.42 -15.02
N LEU A 32 23.09 -8.69 -14.62
CA LEU A 32 21.95 -9.43 -14.07
C LEU A 32 21.40 -8.82 -12.77
N PHE A 33 22.28 -8.28 -11.93
CA PHE A 33 21.88 -7.63 -10.68
C PHE A 33 21.14 -6.31 -10.96
N GLY A 34 21.59 -5.52 -11.93
CA GLY A 34 20.96 -4.26 -12.32
C GLY A 34 19.52 -4.43 -12.78
N ASP A 35 19.26 -5.43 -13.63
CA ASP A 35 17.89 -5.72 -14.11
C ASP A 35 16.97 -6.15 -12.96
N LYS A 36 17.43 -7.08 -12.10
CA LYS A 36 16.64 -7.53 -10.94
C LYS A 36 16.35 -6.42 -9.94
N VAL A 37 17.30 -5.53 -9.67
CA VAL A 37 17.10 -4.39 -8.77
C VAL A 37 16.08 -3.42 -9.35
N ASN A 38 16.12 -3.17 -10.66
CA ASN A 38 15.17 -2.29 -11.33
C ASN A 38 13.74 -2.87 -11.33
N ASP A 39 13.60 -4.17 -11.57
CA ASP A 39 12.30 -4.85 -11.53
C ASP A 39 11.72 -4.84 -10.10
N ASN A 40 12.52 -5.18 -9.09
CA ASN A 40 12.09 -5.10 -7.69
C ASN A 40 11.71 -3.67 -7.27
N ALA A 41 12.43 -2.66 -7.76
CA ALA A 41 12.09 -1.26 -7.48
C ALA A 41 10.74 -0.87 -8.09
N ARG A 42 10.43 -1.36 -9.29
CA ARG A 42 9.11 -1.16 -9.93
C ARG A 42 8.00 -1.85 -9.15
N ASP A 43 8.20 -3.09 -8.73
CA ASP A 43 7.23 -3.84 -7.93
C ASP A 43 6.92 -3.12 -6.60
N LEU A 44 7.95 -2.61 -5.93
CA LEU A 44 7.80 -1.83 -4.69
C LEU A 44 7.06 -0.51 -4.93
N LEU A 45 7.37 0.20 -6.01
CA LEU A 45 6.65 1.42 -6.37
C LEU A 45 5.18 1.15 -6.67
N GLN A 46 4.88 0.05 -7.38
CA GLN A 46 3.51 -0.34 -7.67
C GLN A 46 2.75 -0.70 -6.39
N LEU A 47 3.35 -1.49 -5.49
CA LEU A 47 2.77 -1.78 -4.17
C LEU A 47 2.40 -0.51 -3.41
N GLN A 48 3.29 0.48 -3.41
CA GLN A 48 3.06 1.75 -2.73
C GLN A 48 1.91 2.56 -3.37
N ILE A 49 1.85 2.61 -4.70
CA ILE A 49 0.76 3.28 -5.43
C ILE A 49 -0.58 2.60 -5.11
N ASP A 50 -0.65 1.28 -5.22
CA ASP A 50 -1.87 0.52 -4.98
C ASP A 50 -2.39 0.70 -3.55
N LEU A 51 -1.48 0.77 -2.57
CA LEU A 51 -1.83 1.06 -1.18
C LEU A 51 -2.39 2.46 -0.99
N GLU A 52 -1.75 3.48 -1.53
CA GLU A 52 -2.23 4.86 -1.38
C GLU A 52 -3.56 5.07 -2.10
N VAL A 53 -3.75 4.46 -3.28
CA VAL A 53 -5.05 4.48 -3.98
C VAL A 53 -6.13 3.80 -3.14
N SER A 54 -5.84 2.62 -2.57
CA SER A 54 -6.78 1.87 -1.73
C SER A 54 -7.16 2.66 -0.46
N ARG A 55 -6.16 3.28 0.18
CA ARG A 55 -6.36 4.12 1.36
C ARG A 55 -7.20 5.35 1.03
N PHE A 56 -6.86 6.05 -0.05
CA PHE A 56 -7.59 7.25 -0.48
C PHE A 56 -9.04 6.91 -0.81
N TYR A 57 -9.27 5.82 -1.53
CA TYR A 57 -10.62 5.35 -1.86
C TYR A 57 -11.43 5.05 -0.59
N VAL A 58 -10.87 4.30 0.37
CA VAL A 58 -11.54 4.01 1.65
C VAL A 58 -11.86 5.29 2.42
N GLN A 59 -10.91 6.22 2.50
CA GLN A 59 -11.11 7.51 3.16
C GLN A 59 -12.23 8.31 2.49
N GLN A 60 -12.24 8.42 1.16
CA GLN A 60 -13.28 9.11 0.41
C GLN A 60 -14.65 8.49 0.59
N VAL A 61 -14.76 7.15 0.54
CA VAL A 61 -16.03 6.47 0.80
C VAL A 61 -16.52 6.76 2.22
N PHE A 62 -15.64 6.68 3.22
CA PHE A 62 -16.00 7.00 4.60
C PHE A 62 -16.51 8.44 4.75
N GLU A 63 -15.75 9.42 4.25
CA GLU A 63 -16.09 10.83 4.37
C GLU A 63 -17.41 11.15 3.65
N ASP A 64 -17.56 10.75 2.38
CA ASP A 64 -18.79 10.99 1.62
C ASP A 64 -20.02 10.34 2.26
N SER A 65 -19.88 9.12 2.77
CA SER A 65 -20.99 8.41 3.41
C SER A 65 -21.39 9.04 4.74
N VAL A 66 -20.42 9.55 5.53
CA VAL A 66 -20.72 10.33 6.74
C VAL A 66 -21.44 11.62 6.36
N ASP A 67 -20.95 12.37 5.36
CA ASP A 67 -21.56 13.60 4.88
C ASP A 67 -23.01 13.38 4.40
N MET A 68 -23.26 12.30 3.66
CA MET A 68 -24.59 11.96 3.19
C MET A 68 -25.54 11.55 4.31
N ALA A 69 -25.05 10.80 5.31
CA ALA A 69 -25.83 10.40 6.46
C ALA A 69 -26.13 11.59 7.39
N ALA A 70 -25.15 12.46 7.63
CA ALA A 70 -25.27 13.65 8.46
C ALA A 70 -26.27 14.68 7.90
N ARG A 71 -26.46 14.78 6.59
CA ARG A 71 -27.43 15.71 6.00
C ARG A 71 -28.90 15.33 6.25
N ASN A 72 -29.17 14.06 6.52
CA ASN A 72 -30.52 13.51 6.52
C ASN A 72 -30.91 12.85 7.85
N PHE A 73 -30.02 12.88 8.87
CA PHE A 73 -30.30 12.16 10.10
C PHE A 73 -31.30 12.91 10.98
N THR A 74 -32.25 12.16 11.52
CA THR A 74 -33.19 12.61 12.57
C THR A 74 -32.93 11.92 13.90
N THR A 75 -32.25 10.79 13.87
CA THR A 75 -31.85 9.97 15.01
C THR A 75 -30.55 9.27 14.68
N ILE A 76 -29.76 8.91 15.69
CA ILE A 76 -28.52 8.13 15.49
C ILE A 76 -28.78 6.77 14.85
N THR A 77 -29.91 6.15 15.13
CA THR A 77 -30.30 4.90 14.46
C THR A 77 -30.54 5.10 12.96
N ASN A 78 -31.14 6.23 12.56
CA ASN A 78 -31.32 6.57 11.15
C ASN A 78 -29.97 6.88 10.48
N PHE A 79 -29.10 7.64 11.16
CA PHE A 79 -27.73 7.91 10.72
C PHE A 79 -26.99 6.61 10.41
N ARG A 80 -26.93 5.67 11.36
CA ARG A 80 -26.24 4.38 11.19
C ARG A 80 -26.73 3.61 9.97
N LYS A 81 -28.05 3.49 9.82
CA LYS A 81 -28.66 2.81 8.65
C LYS A 81 -28.29 3.47 7.33
N GLN A 82 -28.33 4.81 7.26
CA GLN A 82 -28.02 5.55 6.05
C GLN A 82 -26.53 5.44 5.70
N PHE A 83 -25.66 5.57 6.71
CA PHE A 83 -24.23 5.41 6.58
C PHE A 83 -23.85 4.01 6.08
N GLU A 84 -24.36 2.95 6.73
CA GLU A 84 -24.11 1.56 6.32
C GLU A 84 -24.63 1.28 4.90
N SER A 85 -25.82 1.79 4.56
CA SER A 85 -26.39 1.62 3.23
C SER A 85 -25.58 2.32 2.15
N ASP A 86 -25.09 3.53 2.41
CA ASP A 86 -24.30 4.29 1.44
C ASP A 86 -22.92 3.63 1.23
N VAL A 87 -22.24 3.25 2.30
CA VAL A 87 -20.97 2.50 2.24
C VAL A 87 -21.15 1.19 1.47
N ALA A 88 -22.21 0.43 1.75
CA ALA A 88 -22.49 -0.83 1.06
C ALA A 88 -22.72 -0.62 -0.45
N SER A 89 -23.40 0.46 -0.85
CA SER A 89 -23.66 0.78 -2.26
C SER A 89 -22.38 1.14 -3.04
N ARG A 90 -21.36 1.66 -2.35
CA ARG A 90 -20.08 2.06 -2.93
C ARG A 90 -19.06 0.93 -2.95
N ASN A 91 -19.37 -0.24 -2.41
CA ASN A 91 -18.45 -1.38 -2.35
C ASN A 91 -18.20 -1.98 -3.74
N LEU A 92 -17.01 -1.73 -4.28
CA LEU A 92 -16.58 -2.26 -5.59
C LEU A 92 -15.98 -3.67 -5.52
N GLY A 93 -15.95 -4.32 -4.35
CA GLY A 93 -15.38 -5.66 -4.18
C GLY A 93 -13.86 -5.72 -4.29
N ILE A 94 -13.17 -4.59 -4.07
CA ILE A 94 -11.72 -4.51 -4.13
C ILE A 94 -11.12 -5.24 -2.92
N LYS A 95 -10.29 -6.26 -3.18
CA LYS A 95 -9.71 -7.10 -2.11
C LYS A 95 -8.92 -6.32 -1.07
N SER A 96 -8.16 -5.31 -1.51
CA SER A 96 -7.31 -4.48 -0.64
C SER A 96 -8.08 -3.66 0.37
N THR A 97 -9.40 -3.51 0.25
CA THR A 97 -10.24 -2.65 1.08
C THR A 97 -11.34 -3.40 1.83
N LEU A 98 -11.38 -4.73 1.74
CA LEU A 98 -12.44 -5.56 2.33
C LEU A 98 -12.61 -5.38 3.84
N ASN A 99 -11.51 -5.11 4.57
CA ASN A 99 -11.57 -4.89 6.01
C ASN A 99 -12.44 -3.69 6.38
N PHE A 100 -12.33 -2.57 5.65
CA PHE A 100 -13.17 -1.39 5.86
C PHE A 100 -14.65 -1.74 5.71
N PHE A 101 -15.04 -2.37 4.60
CA PHE A 101 -16.44 -2.73 4.35
C PHE A 101 -16.97 -3.78 5.32
N ALA A 102 -16.13 -4.72 5.75
CA ALA A 102 -16.49 -5.72 6.75
C ALA A 102 -16.81 -5.07 8.10
N LYS A 103 -15.94 -4.16 8.57
CA LYS A 103 -16.15 -3.44 9.83
C LYS A 103 -17.46 -2.65 9.83
N ILE A 104 -17.75 -1.91 8.76
CA ILE A 104 -19.02 -1.17 8.65
C ILE A 104 -20.23 -2.12 8.65
N ARG A 105 -20.18 -3.21 7.89
CA ARG A 105 -21.26 -4.21 7.84
C ARG A 105 -21.50 -4.90 9.19
N GLU A 106 -20.44 -5.10 9.97
CA GLU A 106 -20.49 -5.74 11.28
C GLU A 106 -20.83 -4.75 12.41
N GLY A 107 -20.95 -3.46 12.10
CA GLY A 107 -21.22 -2.42 13.10
C GLY A 107 -20.01 -2.11 13.98
N ASP A 108 -18.81 -2.49 13.56
CA ASP A 108 -17.53 -2.26 14.27
C ASP A 108 -17.05 -0.82 14.06
N TYR A 109 -17.86 0.15 14.49
CA TYR A 109 -17.60 1.58 14.46
C TYR A 109 -18.41 2.31 15.54
N ASP A 110 -17.80 3.35 16.09
CA ASP A 110 -18.40 4.13 17.17
C ASP A 110 -18.99 5.45 16.65
N VAL A 111 -20.12 5.82 17.24
CA VAL A 111 -20.76 7.13 17.04
C VAL A 111 -20.95 7.73 18.42
N LEU A 112 -20.11 8.70 18.77
CA LEU A 112 -20.05 9.34 20.08
C LEU A 112 -20.72 10.71 20.03
N ASP A 113 -21.54 11.01 21.03
CA ASP A 113 -22.17 12.33 21.22
C ASP A 113 -21.22 13.22 22.05
N ASN A 114 -20.89 14.39 21.51
CA ASN A 114 -20.01 15.36 22.15
C ASN A 114 -20.81 16.36 22.98
N ALA A 115 -20.19 16.95 24.00
CA ALA A 115 -20.85 17.85 24.94
C ALA A 115 -21.37 19.15 24.30
N ASP A 116 -20.91 19.50 23.10
CA ASP A 116 -21.30 20.67 22.31
C ASP A 116 -22.41 20.38 21.29
N GLY A 117 -22.96 19.16 21.28
CA GLY A 117 -24.03 18.73 20.39
C GLY A 117 -23.56 18.23 19.02
N SER A 118 -22.25 18.11 18.78
CA SER A 118 -21.74 17.38 17.62
C SER A 118 -21.60 15.89 17.91
N TYR A 119 -21.40 15.11 16.85
CA TYR A 119 -21.18 13.68 16.88
C TYR A 119 -19.86 13.33 16.21
N ASN A 120 -19.16 12.34 16.73
CA ASN A 120 -17.96 11.78 16.14
C ASN A 120 -18.22 10.36 15.66
N VAL A 121 -18.04 10.10 14.36
CA VAL A 121 -17.93 8.74 13.85
C VAL A 121 -16.46 8.34 13.84
N THR A 122 -16.15 7.21 14.46
CA THR A 122 -14.79 6.66 14.50
C THR A 122 -14.80 5.21 14.04
N LEU A 123 -13.79 4.88 13.26
CA LEU A 123 -13.54 3.53 12.76
C LEU A 123 -12.06 3.23 12.93
N GLU A 124 -11.75 2.36 13.89
CA GLU A 124 -10.38 2.02 14.26
C GLU A 124 -9.86 0.79 13.51
N ASN A 125 -8.53 0.72 13.39
CA ASN A 125 -7.80 -0.44 12.86
C ASN A 125 -8.24 -0.83 11.43
N VAL A 126 -8.53 0.16 10.59
CA VAL A 126 -8.78 -0.07 9.16
C VAL A 126 -7.46 -0.41 8.51
N PHE A 127 -7.39 -1.50 7.76
CA PHE A 127 -6.20 -1.83 7.00
C PHE A 127 -6.47 -1.94 5.50
N VAL A 128 -5.47 -1.50 4.74
CA VAL A 128 -5.36 -1.79 3.31
C VAL A 128 -4.12 -2.62 3.05
N LYS A 129 -4.23 -3.55 2.09
CA LYS A 129 -3.19 -4.52 1.78
C LYS A 129 -2.93 -4.59 0.29
N SER A 130 -1.66 -4.59 -0.12
CA SER A 130 -1.24 -4.83 -1.50
C SER A 130 -0.20 -5.95 -1.55
N GLU A 131 -0.28 -6.77 -2.61
CA GLU A 131 0.56 -7.94 -2.83
C GLU A 131 1.09 -7.95 -4.27
N VAL A 132 2.41 -8.06 -4.44
CA VAL A 132 3.07 -8.21 -5.75
C VAL A 132 4.12 -9.30 -5.62
N GLY A 133 3.90 -10.44 -6.30
CA GLY A 133 4.77 -11.61 -6.20
C GLY A 133 4.78 -12.19 -4.78
N ASN A 134 5.94 -12.16 -4.13
CA ASN A 134 6.12 -12.59 -2.74
C ASN A 134 6.18 -11.42 -1.75
N ASN A 135 6.01 -10.19 -2.22
CA ASN A 135 6.06 -9.00 -1.39
C ASN A 135 4.64 -8.58 -1.00
N GLU A 136 4.46 -8.30 0.29
CA GLU A 136 3.20 -7.82 0.86
C GLU A 136 3.49 -6.58 1.70
N ILE A 137 2.65 -5.56 1.53
CA ILE A 137 2.65 -4.39 2.41
C ILE A 137 1.23 -4.18 2.93
N VAL A 138 1.12 -4.01 4.25
CA VAL A 138 -0.12 -3.70 4.96
C VAL A 138 0.03 -2.35 5.64
N LYS A 139 -0.98 -1.50 5.47
CA LYS A 139 -1.05 -0.19 6.13
C LYS A 139 -2.34 -0.11 6.94
N THR A 140 -2.18 0.08 8.25
CA THR A 140 -3.29 0.26 9.19
C THR A 140 -3.42 1.74 9.55
N PHE A 141 -4.65 2.23 9.67
CA PHE A 141 -4.98 3.60 10.04
C PHE A 141 -6.39 3.66 10.64
N ASP A 142 -6.68 4.78 11.30
CA ASP A 142 -7.99 5.06 11.86
C ASP A 142 -8.68 6.14 11.03
N LEU A 143 -10.00 6.10 10.99
CA LEU A 143 -10.84 7.10 10.34
C LEU A 143 -11.73 7.76 11.39
N MET A 144 -11.79 9.09 11.35
CA MET A 144 -12.61 9.88 12.25
C MET A 144 -13.21 11.06 11.50
N ARG A 145 -14.48 11.35 11.75
CA ARG A 145 -15.14 12.56 11.23
C ARG A 145 -16.16 13.08 12.23
N GLU A 146 -16.11 14.39 12.43
CA GLU A 146 -17.04 15.14 13.27
C GLU A 146 -18.17 15.72 12.41
N PHE A 147 -19.40 15.66 12.90
CA PHE A 147 -20.57 16.22 12.24
C PHE A 147 -21.60 16.75 13.25
N ASP A 148 -22.43 17.69 12.84
CA ASP A 148 -23.55 18.23 13.59
C ASP A 148 -24.83 18.29 12.73
N ASP A 149 -25.87 18.91 13.27
CA ASP A 149 -27.16 19.14 12.62
C ASP A 149 -27.13 20.19 11.49
N ALA A 150 -26.05 20.99 11.39
CA ALA A 150 -25.79 21.90 10.28
C ALA A 150 -24.93 21.25 9.17
N GLY A 151 -24.24 20.14 9.45
CA GLY A 151 -23.44 19.39 8.50
C GLY A 151 -22.10 18.93 9.09
N ILE A 152 -21.03 19.02 8.32
CA ILE A 152 -19.68 18.65 8.77
C ILE A 152 -19.03 19.84 9.48
N LYS A 153 -18.36 19.59 10.61
CA LYS A 153 -17.52 20.57 11.32
C LYS A 153 -16.08 20.54 10.84
#